data_AF-A0A653Q607-F1
#
_entry.id   AF-A0A653Q607-F1
#
_cell.length_a   1.000
_cell.length_b   1.000
_cell.length_c   1.000
_cell.angle_alpha   90.00
_cell.angle_beta   90.00
_cell.angle_gamma   90.00
#
_symmetry.space_group_name_H-M   'P 1'
#
loop_
_entity.id
_entity.type
_entity.pdbx_description
1 polymer ?
#
loop_
_entity_poly.entity_id
_entity_poly.type
_entity_poly.pdbx_seq_one_letter_code
_entity_poly.pdbx_strand_id
1 'polypeptide(L)'
;MSRLNLPAGLGGWIWLAIIIIPVYYVVITSLKTQEGYFGQNPLALPSSPALENYQLVLAADFAKYFMNSTIVTLGAVIPTVLVAFMAQARDAVVRHEHELGKLDAIAGDGDHRIGMRRGVDAAVAAADEAAGTGLSVDRVLSAAGEAWSERAGGTSGALWESALTAAGRALGNKAAYRGRDAAAAVTAFVDAVTGLGKADVGDKTMVDALLPFRDTFLAAFEDGAPVTGALTSAVTAARQAADATASLRPLKGRARPLAEKSLGHPDPGAVSFALIVTRVSDYFDSSEHLSCPGSAALIAGTGARA
;
A
#
# COMPACT_ATOMS: atom_id res chain seq x y z
N MET A 1 -31.06 21.57 -29.85
CA MET A 1 -30.37 22.82 -29.43
C MET A 1 -30.10 22.73 -27.93
N SER A 2 -28.85 22.58 -27.51
CA SER A 2 -28.48 22.51 -26.09
C SER A 2 -28.74 23.87 -25.42
N ARG A 3 -29.52 23.90 -24.32
CA ARG A 3 -29.71 25.13 -23.54
C ARG A 3 -28.42 25.42 -22.75
N LEU A 4 -27.79 26.55 -23.02
CA LEU A 4 -26.60 27.02 -22.29
C LEU A 4 -26.94 27.21 -20.81
N ASN A 5 -26.19 26.55 -19.93
CA ASN A 5 -26.32 26.70 -18.48
C ASN A 5 -25.51 27.93 -18.02
N LEU A 6 -26.06 29.12 -18.27
CA LEU A 6 -25.49 30.41 -17.90
C LEU A 6 -25.13 30.53 -16.41
N PRO A 7 -25.99 30.09 -15.46
CA PRO A 7 -25.64 30.12 -14.03
C PRO A 7 -24.41 29.30 -13.68
N ALA A 8 -24.30 28.08 -14.23
CA ALA A 8 -23.10 27.25 -14.03
C ALA A 8 -21.86 27.88 -14.66
N GLY A 9 -21.99 28.49 -15.84
CA GLY A 9 -20.91 29.24 -16.48
C GLY A 9 -20.41 30.41 -15.63
N LEU A 10 -21.33 31.24 -15.11
CA LEU A 10 -20.98 32.36 -14.23
C LEU A 10 -20.36 31.88 -12.91
N GLY A 11 -20.88 30.81 -12.33
CA GLY A 11 -20.30 30.19 -11.13
C GLY A 11 -18.86 29.72 -11.36
N GLY A 12 -18.58 29.12 -12.52
CA GLY A 12 -17.22 28.72 -12.91
C GLY A 12 -16.25 29.90 -13.03
N TRP A 13 -16.69 31.03 -13.61
CA TRP A 13 -15.87 32.25 -13.71
C TRP A 13 -15.59 32.91 -12.36
N ILE A 14 -16.57 32.95 -11.46
CA ILE A 14 -16.38 33.46 -10.09
C ILE A 14 -15.38 32.57 -9.35
N TRP A 15 -15.54 31.25 -9.44
CA TRP A 15 -14.61 30.30 -8.83
C TRP A 15 -13.18 30.44 -9.38
N LEU A 16 -13.06 30.58 -10.70
CA LEU A 16 -11.78 30.86 -11.35
C LEU A 16 -11.13 32.14 -10.82
N ALA A 17 -11.91 33.21 -10.65
CA ALA A 17 -11.40 34.47 -10.10
C ALA A 17 -10.91 34.32 -8.65
N ILE A 18 -11.65 33.58 -7.80
CA ILE A 18 -11.25 33.27 -6.42
C ILE A 18 -9.89 32.55 -6.39
N ILE A 19 -9.65 31.63 -7.33
CA ILE A 19 -8.39 30.88 -7.43
C ILE A 19 -7.26 31.73 -8.03
N ILE A 20 -7.54 32.49 -9.09
CA ILE A 20 -6.52 33.21 -9.84
C ILE A 20 -6.01 34.44 -9.11
N ILE A 21 -6.86 35.18 -8.39
CA ILE A 21 -6.47 36.45 -7.76
C ILE A 21 -5.30 36.29 -6.77
N PRO A 22 -5.30 35.31 -5.84
CA PRO A 22 -4.17 35.08 -4.95
C PRO A 22 -2.89 34.68 -5.69
N VAL A 23 -2.99 33.83 -6.72
CA VAL A 23 -1.83 33.40 -7.52
C VAL A 23 -1.24 34.59 -8.27
N TYR A 24 -2.11 35.39 -8.91
CA TYR A 24 -1.73 36.62 -9.57
C TYR A 24 -1.05 37.59 -8.60
N TYR A 25 -1.61 37.77 -7.41
CA TYR A 25 -1.02 38.62 -6.37
C TYR A 25 0.40 38.19 -6.02
N VAL A 26 0.62 36.89 -5.77
CA VAL A 26 1.96 36.34 -5.44
C VAL A 26 2.94 36.58 -6.58
N VAL A 27 2.54 36.30 -7.83
CA VAL A 27 3.40 36.48 -9.01
C VAL A 27 3.74 37.94 -9.29
N ILE A 28 2.79 38.86 -9.12
CA ILE A 28 3.04 40.28 -9.39
C ILE A 28 3.87 40.92 -8.28
N THR A 29 3.64 40.52 -7.03
CA THR A 29 4.42 41.04 -5.91
C THR A 29 5.84 40.51 -5.87
N SER A 30 6.10 39.28 -6.34
CA SER A 30 7.48 38.74 -6.46
C SER A 30 8.33 39.47 -7.50
N LEU A 31 7.69 40.12 -8.49
CA LEU A 31 8.35 40.91 -9.53
C LEU A 31 8.53 42.39 -9.15
N LYS A 32 8.12 42.81 -7.95
CA LYS A 32 8.26 44.19 -7.46
C LYS A 32 9.50 44.34 -6.58
N THR A 33 10.12 45.51 -6.62
CA THR A 33 11.11 45.93 -5.61
C THR A 33 10.40 46.21 -4.28
N GLN A 34 11.14 46.27 -3.18
CA GLN A 34 10.58 46.61 -1.87
C GLN A 34 9.84 47.96 -1.89
N GLU A 35 10.39 48.97 -2.58
CA GLU A 35 9.76 50.27 -2.76
C GLU A 35 8.46 50.16 -3.58
N GLY A 36 8.48 49.41 -4.70
CA GLY A 36 7.31 49.18 -5.53
C GLY A 36 6.20 48.37 -4.84
N TYR A 37 6.55 47.52 -3.87
CA TYR A 37 5.58 46.76 -3.08
C TYR A 37 4.78 47.64 -2.12
N PHE A 38 5.43 48.60 -1.44
CA PHE A 38 4.77 49.47 -0.45
C PHE A 38 4.23 50.79 -1.04
N GLY A 39 4.75 51.23 -2.18
CA GLY A 39 4.43 52.54 -2.77
C GLY A 39 3.42 52.53 -3.93
N GLN A 40 3.05 51.36 -4.47
CA GLN A 40 2.17 51.25 -5.63
C GLN A 40 0.96 50.35 -5.38
N ASN A 41 -0.05 50.43 -6.24
CA ASN A 41 -1.20 49.53 -6.21
C ASN A 41 -0.72 48.06 -6.23
N PRO A 42 -1.11 47.24 -5.24
CA PRO A 42 -0.63 45.85 -5.13
C PRO A 42 -0.95 44.98 -6.36
N LEU A 43 -2.09 45.23 -7.02
CA LEU A 43 -2.53 44.47 -8.21
C LEU A 43 -1.99 45.02 -9.53
N ALA A 44 -1.36 46.20 -9.54
CA ALA A 44 -0.80 46.76 -10.76
C ALA A 44 0.47 46.01 -11.18
N LEU A 45 0.63 45.78 -12.49
CA LEU A 45 1.84 45.23 -13.08
C LEU A 45 3.04 46.18 -12.83
N PRO A 46 4.23 45.65 -12.50
CA PRO A 46 5.42 46.49 -12.36
C PRO A 46 5.81 47.06 -13.74
N SER A 47 6.14 48.35 -13.78
CA SER A 47 6.68 49.01 -14.98
C SER A 47 8.07 48.51 -15.36
N SER A 48 8.81 47.98 -14.39
CA SER A 48 10.14 47.38 -14.53
C SER A 48 10.22 46.13 -13.63
N PRO A 49 10.08 44.91 -14.18
CA PRO A 49 10.11 43.68 -13.39
C PRO A 49 11.48 43.48 -12.70
N ALA A 50 11.47 43.31 -11.38
CA ALA A 50 12.66 43.02 -10.60
C ALA A 50 12.89 41.50 -10.54
N LEU A 51 13.91 41.02 -11.28
CA LEU A 51 14.33 39.61 -11.23
C LEU A 51 15.32 39.32 -10.10
N GLU A 52 15.80 40.37 -9.42
CA GLU A 52 16.75 40.30 -8.31
C GLU A 52 16.22 39.43 -7.15
N ASN A 53 14.91 39.47 -6.87
CA ASN A 53 14.27 38.62 -5.87
C ASN A 53 14.44 37.12 -6.20
N TYR A 54 14.34 36.75 -7.48
CA TYR A 54 14.54 35.37 -7.94
C TYR A 54 16.01 34.98 -7.94
N GLN A 55 16.89 35.88 -8.36
CA GLN A 55 18.34 35.66 -8.29
C GLN A 55 18.80 35.45 -6.85
N LEU A 56 18.27 36.22 -5.90
CA LEU A 56 18.57 36.09 -4.47
C LEU A 56 18.11 34.73 -3.91
N VAL A 57 16.92 34.26 -4.31
CA VAL A 57 16.43 32.92 -3.92
C VAL A 57 17.26 31.81 -4.56
N LEU A 58 17.58 31.91 -5.86
CA LEU A 58 18.35 30.88 -6.58
C LEU A 58 19.84 30.85 -6.16
N ALA A 59 20.40 31.99 -5.74
CA ALA A 59 21.75 32.10 -5.20
C ALA A 59 21.81 31.76 -3.71
N ALA A 60 20.70 31.95 -2.99
CA ALA A 60 20.50 31.30 -1.70
C ALA A 60 20.38 29.78 -1.92
N ASP A 61 20.62 28.99 -0.89
CA ASP A 61 20.61 27.51 -0.87
C ASP A 61 19.26 26.86 -1.29
N PHE A 62 18.43 27.49 -2.13
CA PHE A 62 17.16 27.02 -2.64
C PHE A 62 17.22 25.58 -3.16
N ALA A 63 18.23 25.22 -3.96
CA ALA A 63 18.36 23.84 -4.43
C ALA A 63 18.47 22.84 -3.27
N LYS A 64 19.17 23.21 -2.20
CA LYS A 64 19.31 22.42 -0.97
C LYS A 64 18.00 22.40 -0.17
N TYR A 65 17.31 23.53 0.00
CA TYR A 65 16.02 23.57 0.69
C TYR A 65 14.93 22.79 -0.07
N PHE A 66 14.87 22.93 -1.39
CA PHE A 66 13.98 22.18 -2.26
C PHE A 66 14.26 20.66 -2.19
N MET A 67 15.54 20.28 -2.20
CA MET A 67 15.96 18.90 -2.03
C MET A 67 15.59 18.36 -0.64
N ASN A 68 15.80 19.15 0.42
CA ASN A 68 15.38 18.80 1.79
C ASN A 68 13.88 18.56 1.85
N SER A 69 13.05 19.44 1.28
CA SER A 69 11.60 19.24 1.24
C SER A 69 11.22 17.98 0.46
N THR A 70 11.83 17.74 -0.70
CA THR A 70 11.58 16.53 -1.49
C THR A 70 11.96 15.26 -0.72
N ILE A 71 13.12 15.25 -0.07
CA ILE A 71 13.60 14.15 0.77
C ILE A 71 12.68 13.94 1.96
N VAL A 72 12.21 15.00 2.62
CA VAL A 72 11.30 14.90 3.77
C VAL A 72 9.92 14.40 3.34
N THR A 73 9.38 14.86 2.22
CA THR A 73 8.07 14.42 1.72
C THR A 73 8.11 12.97 1.26
N LEU A 74 9.02 12.60 0.36
CA LEU A 74 9.22 11.19 -0.01
C LEU A 74 9.62 10.35 1.20
N GLY A 75 10.33 10.99 2.12
CA GLY A 75 10.77 10.44 3.38
C GLY A 75 9.66 10.09 4.36
N ALA A 76 8.56 10.82 4.34
CA ALA A 76 7.40 10.51 5.17
C ALA A 76 6.51 9.47 4.50
N VAL A 77 6.32 9.56 3.17
CA VAL A 77 5.32 8.76 2.46
C VAL A 77 5.70 7.29 2.40
N ILE A 78 6.91 6.94 1.97
CA ILE A 78 7.30 5.54 1.77
C ILE A 78 7.24 4.74 3.08
N PRO A 79 7.85 5.20 4.20
CA PRO A 79 7.75 4.49 5.47
C PRO A 79 6.31 4.40 5.98
N THR A 80 5.51 5.46 5.81
CA THR A 80 4.09 5.46 6.22
C THR A 80 3.30 4.40 5.46
N VAL A 81 3.52 4.25 4.15
CA VAL A 81 2.88 3.21 3.34
C VAL A 81 3.27 1.81 3.79
N LEU A 82 4.56 1.58 4.15
CA LEU A 82 5.02 0.28 4.65
C LEU A 82 4.44 -0.04 6.03
N VAL A 83 4.43 0.93 6.94
CA VAL A 83 3.80 0.75 8.27
C VAL A 83 2.30 0.52 8.11
N ALA A 84 1.62 1.24 7.21
CA ALA A 84 0.21 1.00 6.91
C ALA A 84 -0.03 -0.40 6.34
N PHE A 85 0.82 -0.88 5.43
CA PHE A 85 0.76 -2.25 4.91
C PHE A 85 0.86 -3.28 6.05
N MET A 86 1.85 -3.14 6.93
CA MET A 86 2.02 -4.04 8.08
C MET A 86 0.83 -3.95 9.05
N ALA A 87 0.30 -2.76 9.29
CA ALA A 87 -0.89 -2.54 10.10
C ALA A 87 -2.13 -3.23 9.51
N GLN A 88 -2.29 -3.23 8.18
CA GLN A 88 -3.38 -3.96 7.52
C GLN A 88 -3.21 -5.48 7.61
N ALA A 89 -1.99 -6.00 7.52
CA ALA A 89 -1.72 -7.41 7.75
C ALA A 89 -2.09 -7.82 9.19
N ARG A 90 -1.72 -7.00 10.19
CA ARG A 90 -2.11 -7.20 11.59
C ARG A 90 -3.61 -7.21 11.76
N ASP A 91 -4.29 -6.22 11.20
CA ASP A 91 -5.73 -6.06 11.28
C ASP A 91 -6.49 -7.25 10.66
N ALA A 92 -6.00 -7.82 9.55
CA ALA A 92 -6.52 -9.06 8.98
C ALA A 92 -6.43 -10.24 9.96
N VAL A 93 -5.25 -10.44 10.57
CA VAL A 93 -5.01 -11.51 11.53
C VAL A 93 -5.87 -11.34 12.79
N VAL A 94 -5.97 -10.12 13.33
CA VAL A 94 -6.78 -9.83 14.53
C VAL A 94 -8.24 -10.19 14.31
N ARG A 95 -8.82 -9.77 13.17
CA ARG A 95 -10.25 -10.00 12.89
C ARG A 95 -10.60 -11.48 12.77
N HIS A 96 -9.68 -12.29 12.24
CA HIS A 96 -9.92 -13.69 11.94
C HIS A 96 -9.21 -14.66 12.90
N GLU A 97 -8.61 -14.15 13.98
CA GLU A 97 -7.79 -14.93 14.93
C GLU A 97 -8.53 -16.17 15.44
N HIS A 98 -9.80 -16.00 15.81
CA HIS A 98 -10.62 -17.09 16.33
C HIS A 98 -10.92 -18.16 15.27
N GLU A 99 -11.23 -17.76 14.04
CA GLU A 99 -11.53 -18.66 12.93
C GLU A 99 -10.29 -19.44 12.49
N LEU A 100 -9.15 -18.76 12.37
CA LEU A 100 -7.87 -19.39 12.07
C LEU A 100 -7.49 -20.44 13.11
N GLY A 101 -7.72 -20.15 14.40
CA GLY A 101 -7.48 -21.13 15.46
C GLY A 101 -8.44 -22.32 15.43
N LYS A 102 -9.68 -22.14 14.98
CA LYS A 102 -10.62 -23.25 14.77
C LYS A 102 -10.16 -24.13 13.61
N LEU A 103 -9.78 -23.53 12.49
CA LEU A 103 -9.30 -24.26 11.31
C LEU A 103 -8.06 -25.10 11.64
N ASP A 104 -7.08 -24.51 12.32
CA ASP A 104 -5.85 -25.20 12.68
C ASP A 104 -6.08 -26.32 13.72
N ALA A 105 -7.03 -26.16 14.64
CA ALA A 105 -7.35 -27.20 15.62
C ALA A 105 -7.98 -28.48 15.01
N ILE A 106 -8.47 -28.43 13.76
CA ILE A 106 -9.06 -29.60 13.08
C ILE A 106 -8.00 -30.64 12.75
N ALA A 107 -6.86 -30.19 12.21
CA ALA A 107 -5.79 -31.04 11.72
C ALA A 107 -4.41 -30.46 12.05
N GLY A 108 -4.26 -29.90 13.25
CA GLY A 108 -3.04 -29.27 13.76
C GLY A 108 -3.07 -29.28 15.29
N ASP A 109 -2.24 -28.44 15.91
CA ASP A 109 -2.21 -28.26 17.36
C ASP A 109 -2.94 -26.99 17.83
N GLY A 110 -3.51 -26.22 16.89
CA GLY A 110 -4.27 -25.01 17.18
C GLY A 110 -3.39 -23.81 17.54
N ASP A 111 -2.07 -23.91 17.34
CA ASP A 111 -1.10 -22.86 17.67
C ASP A 111 -1.00 -21.78 16.58
N HIS A 112 -1.54 -22.03 15.37
CA HIS A 112 -1.37 -21.15 14.23
C HIS A 112 -1.88 -19.74 14.49
N ARG A 113 -3.03 -19.58 15.16
CA ARG A 113 -3.55 -18.25 15.54
C ARG A 113 -2.60 -17.50 16.48
N ILE A 114 -1.96 -18.21 17.42
CA ILE A 114 -1.07 -17.63 18.43
C ILE A 114 0.22 -17.18 17.73
N GLY A 115 0.79 -18.03 16.88
CA GLY A 115 1.97 -17.72 16.08
C GLY A 115 1.73 -16.52 15.18
N MET A 116 0.64 -16.52 14.40
CA MET A 116 0.28 -15.41 13.52
C MET A 116 0.06 -14.10 14.29
N ARG A 117 -0.69 -14.13 15.40
CA ARG A 117 -0.98 -12.95 16.22
C ARG A 117 0.29 -12.32 16.80
N ARG A 118 1.12 -13.13 17.45
CA ARG A 118 2.38 -12.67 18.06
C ARG A 118 3.37 -12.18 17.01
N GLY A 119 3.51 -12.91 15.91
CA GLY A 119 4.39 -12.56 14.81
C GLY A 119 4.03 -11.22 14.18
N VAL A 120 2.76 -11.04 13.80
CA VAL A 120 2.34 -9.81 13.13
C VAL A 120 2.35 -8.59 14.07
N ASP A 121 2.04 -8.77 15.36
CA ASP A 121 2.19 -7.70 16.36
C ASP A 121 3.63 -7.21 16.46
N ALA A 122 4.58 -8.16 16.50
CA ALA A 122 6.01 -7.85 16.56
C ALA A 122 6.52 -7.21 15.28
N ALA A 123 6.07 -7.72 14.13
CA ALA A 123 6.44 -7.20 12.82
C ALA A 123 6.01 -5.74 12.64
N VAL A 124 4.78 -5.38 13.06
CA VAL A 124 4.29 -4.00 13.03
C VAL A 124 5.13 -3.09 13.92
N ALA A 125 5.42 -3.51 15.15
CA ALA A 125 6.23 -2.71 16.07
C ALA A 125 7.65 -2.47 15.53
N ALA A 126 8.29 -3.52 15.00
CA ALA A 126 9.63 -3.41 14.41
C ALA A 126 9.64 -2.57 13.12
N ALA A 127 8.60 -2.67 12.29
CA ALA A 127 8.45 -1.84 11.10
C ALA A 127 8.33 -0.35 11.47
N ASP A 128 7.54 -0.04 12.50
CA ASP A 128 7.34 1.34 12.99
C ASP A 128 8.64 1.93 13.57
N GLU A 129 9.36 1.15 14.38
CA GLU A 129 10.66 1.56 14.91
C GLU A 129 11.69 1.77 13.78
N ALA A 130 11.80 0.82 12.84
CA ALA A 130 12.71 0.93 11.71
C ALA A 130 12.38 2.15 10.83
N ALA A 131 11.09 2.42 10.59
CA ALA A 131 10.63 3.59 9.85
C ALA A 131 11.03 4.92 10.51
N GLY A 132 11.11 4.95 11.85
CA GLY A 132 11.54 6.12 12.63
C GLY A 132 13.04 6.42 12.58
N THR A 133 13.88 5.46 12.17
CA THR A 133 15.35 5.59 12.21
C THR A 133 16.00 5.98 10.88
N GLY A 134 15.23 5.97 9.78
CA GLY A 134 15.72 6.42 8.47
C GLY A 134 14.96 5.84 7.29
N LEU A 135 15.37 6.25 6.09
CA LEU A 135 14.72 5.85 4.84
C LEU A 135 15.30 4.56 4.28
N SER A 136 14.83 3.43 4.79
CA SER A 136 15.16 2.14 4.18
C SER A 136 13.99 1.17 4.17
N VAL A 137 13.45 0.93 2.97
CA VAL A 137 12.39 -0.06 2.73
C VAL A 137 12.88 -1.46 3.03
N ASP A 138 14.12 -1.77 2.61
CA ASP A 138 14.77 -3.04 2.93
C ASP A 138 14.84 -3.27 4.44
N ARG A 139 15.33 -2.29 5.22
CA ARG A 139 15.44 -2.43 6.67
C ARG A 139 14.08 -2.52 7.36
N VAL A 140 13.08 -1.75 6.92
CA VAL A 140 11.72 -1.83 7.48
C VAL A 140 11.12 -3.23 7.30
N LEU A 141 11.19 -3.78 6.08
CA LEU A 141 10.62 -5.10 5.79
C LEU A 141 11.44 -6.25 6.39
N SER A 142 12.78 -6.15 6.37
CA SER A 142 13.65 -7.14 7.00
C SER A 142 13.47 -7.17 8.52
N ALA A 143 13.43 -6.00 9.19
CA ALA A 143 13.18 -5.94 10.64
C ALA A 143 11.78 -6.47 11.01
N ALA A 144 10.77 -6.18 10.19
CA ALA A 144 9.44 -6.74 10.36
C ALA A 144 9.45 -8.28 10.25
N GLY A 145 10.18 -8.82 9.27
CA GLY A 145 10.36 -10.26 9.08
C GLY A 145 11.07 -10.94 10.25
N GLU A 146 12.23 -10.41 10.65
CA GLU A 146 13.02 -10.90 11.78
C GLU A 146 12.17 -10.96 13.06
N ALA A 147 11.50 -9.85 13.40
CA ALA A 147 10.63 -9.77 14.57
C ALA A 147 9.42 -10.72 14.48
N TRP A 148 8.88 -10.93 13.27
CA TRP A 148 7.79 -11.89 13.07
C TRP A 148 8.24 -13.30 13.47
N SER A 149 9.35 -13.77 12.91
CA SER A 149 9.87 -15.13 13.15
C SER A 149 10.24 -15.35 14.61
N GLU A 150 10.92 -14.38 15.23
CA GLU A 150 11.28 -14.43 16.65
C GLU A 150 10.09 -14.61 17.58
N ARG A 151 8.94 -13.98 17.26
CA ARG A 151 7.75 -13.99 18.14
C ARG A 151 6.69 -15.01 17.77
N ALA A 152 6.55 -15.34 16.49
CA ALA A 152 5.65 -16.40 16.03
C ALA A 152 6.20 -17.79 16.37
N GLY A 153 7.50 -18.00 16.15
CA GLY A 153 8.11 -19.32 16.15
C GLY A 153 7.55 -20.24 15.04
N GLY A 154 8.02 -21.49 15.05
CA GLY A 154 7.53 -22.53 14.13
C GLY A 154 7.83 -22.26 12.65
N THR A 155 7.28 -23.10 11.79
CA THR A 155 7.54 -23.03 10.34
C THR A 155 6.96 -21.76 9.73
N SER A 156 5.74 -21.35 10.12
CA SER A 156 5.08 -20.17 9.54
C SER A 156 5.86 -18.89 9.84
N GLY A 157 6.43 -18.73 11.05
CA GLY A 157 7.29 -17.60 11.39
C GLY A 157 8.49 -17.47 10.44
N ALA A 158 9.21 -18.56 10.22
CA ALA A 158 10.37 -18.59 9.32
C ALA A 158 10.01 -18.30 7.86
N LEU A 159 8.85 -18.77 7.39
CA LEU A 159 8.37 -18.48 6.03
C LEU A 159 8.06 -16.98 5.86
N TRP A 160 7.38 -16.35 6.84
CA TRP A 160 7.07 -14.92 6.79
C TRP A 160 8.33 -14.05 6.87
N GLU A 161 9.31 -14.39 7.71
CA GLU A 161 10.61 -13.71 7.75
C GLU A 161 11.32 -13.76 6.40
N SER A 162 11.42 -14.96 5.83
CA SER A 162 12.08 -15.17 4.54
C SER A 162 11.41 -14.33 3.44
N ALA A 163 10.09 -14.34 3.41
CA ALA A 163 9.29 -13.63 2.42
C ALA A 163 9.42 -12.10 2.53
N LEU A 164 9.27 -11.54 3.74
CA LEU A 164 9.36 -10.10 3.98
C LEU A 164 10.77 -9.58 3.72
N THR A 165 11.79 -10.33 4.15
CA THR A 165 13.20 -10.00 3.90
C THR A 165 13.51 -10.01 2.40
N ALA A 166 13.03 -11.01 1.65
CA ALA A 166 13.24 -11.08 0.21
C ALA A 166 12.54 -9.95 -0.55
N ALA A 167 11.31 -9.61 -0.15
CA ALA A 167 10.59 -8.47 -0.71
C ALA A 167 11.32 -7.14 -0.43
N GLY A 168 11.80 -6.94 0.81
CA GLY A 168 12.60 -5.78 1.20
C GLY A 168 13.85 -5.61 0.34
N ARG A 169 14.62 -6.69 0.16
CA ARG A 169 15.82 -6.68 -0.68
C ARG A 169 15.51 -6.42 -2.15
N ALA A 170 14.43 -6.99 -2.69
CA ALA A 170 14.03 -6.79 -4.08
C ALA A 170 13.60 -5.32 -4.36
N LEU A 171 12.92 -4.70 -3.39
CA LEU A 171 12.57 -3.28 -3.46
C LEU A 171 13.83 -2.41 -3.35
N GLY A 172 14.72 -2.73 -2.40
CA GLY A 172 15.91 -1.95 -2.08
C GLY A 172 15.56 -0.56 -1.54
N ASN A 173 16.51 0.37 -1.56
CA ASN A 173 16.30 1.76 -1.11
C ASN A 173 16.31 2.70 -2.31
N LYS A 174 15.14 2.96 -2.89
CA LYS A 174 14.96 3.81 -4.09
C LYS A 174 14.24 5.11 -3.75
N ALA A 175 14.58 6.18 -4.47
CA ALA A 175 13.88 7.46 -4.35
C ALA A 175 12.44 7.41 -4.89
N ALA A 176 12.15 6.48 -5.82
CA ALA A 176 10.82 6.24 -6.36
C ALA A 176 10.67 4.78 -6.78
N TYR A 177 9.44 4.27 -6.68
CA TYR A 177 9.06 2.92 -7.09
C TYR A 177 8.11 2.98 -8.29
N ARG A 178 8.18 1.97 -9.17
CA ARG A 178 7.31 1.79 -10.34
C ARG A 178 6.62 0.43 -10.24
N GLY A 179 5.62 0.19 -11.09
CA GLY A 179 4.88 -1.09 -11.08
C GLY A 179 5.77 -2.34 -11.18
N ARG A 180 6.87 -2.27 -11.96
CA ARG A 180 7.85 -3.37 -12.05
C ARG A 180 8.53 -3.71 -10.73
N ASP A 181 8.66 -2.74 -9.82
CA ASP A 181 9.23 -2.95 -8.50
C ASP A 181 8.26 -3.75 -7.61
N ALA A 182 6.94 -3.57 -7.79
CA ALA A 182 5.92 -4.39 -7.15
C ALA A 182 5.95 -5.84 -7.68
N ALA A 183 6.03 -6.03 -8.99
CA ALA A 183 6.17 -7.36 -9.60
C ALA A 183 7.43 -8.11 -9.10
N ALA A 184 8.56 -7.40 -9.01
CA ALA A 184 9.80 -7.96 -8.45
C ALA A 184 9.64 -8.33 -6.96
N ALA A 185 8.98 -7.49 -6.16
CA ALA A 185 8.75 -7.75 -4.75
C ALA A 185 7.83 -8.96 -4.52
N VAL A 186 6.72 -9.07 -5.27
CA VAL A 186 5.80 -10.22 -5.21
C VAL A 186 6.52 -11.51 -5.62
N THR A 187 7.30 -11.46 -6.69
CA THR A 187 8.10 -12.62 -7.14
C THR A 187 9.09 -13.05 -6.06
N ALA A 188 9.88 -12.13 -5.53
CA ALA A 188 10.85 -12.42 -4.49
C ALA A 188 10.21 -12.94 -3.20
N PHE A 189 9.07 -12.40 -2.80
CA PHE A 189 8.29 -12.85 -1.65
C PHE A 189 7.91 -14.33 -1.80
N VAL A 190 7.29 -14.69 -2.93
CA VAL A 190 6.81 -16.06 -3.18
C VAL A 190 7.96 -17.04 -3.36
N ASP A 191 9.01 -16.66 -4.09
CA ASP A 191 10.18 -17.52 -4.32
C ASP A 191 10.93 -17.82 -3.02
N ALA A 192 10.97 -16.88 -2.08
CA ALA A 192 11.55 -17.10 -0.76
C ALA A 192 10.74 -18.13 0.06
N VAL A 193 9.40 -18.02 0.05
CA VAL A 193 8.54 -19.01 0.73
C VAL A 193 8.69 -20.39 0.13
N THR A 194 8.64 -20.52 -1.19
CA THR A 194 8.74 -21.83 -1.86
C THR A 194 10.15 -22.42 -1.72
N GLY A 195 11.19 -21.60 -1.82
CA GLY A 195 12.58 -22.01 -1.62
C GLY A 195 12.87 -22.55 -0.22
N LEU A 196 12.32 -21.90 0.81
CA LEU A 196 12.49 -22.33 2.20
C LEU A 196 11.57 -23.50 2.57
N GLY A 197 10.29 -23.41 2.22
CA GLY A 197 9.26 -24.38 2.58
C GLY A 197 9.33 -25.70 1.82
N LYS A 198 9.89 -25.70 0.59
CA LYS A 198 9.98 -26.86 -0.30
C LYS A 198 8.65 -27.60 -0.43
N ALA A 199 7.57 -26.85 -0.54
CA ALA A 199 6.23 -27.34 -0.76
C ALA A 199 5.82 -27.03 -2.20
N ASP A 200 5.08 -27.97 -2.79
CA ASP A 200 4.56 -27.88 -4.15
C ASP A 200 3.05 -27.60 -4.12
N VAL A 201 2.50 -27.17 -5.27
CA VAL A 201 1.04 -27.09 -5.44
C VAL A 201 0.44 -28.48 -5.22
N GLY A 202 -0.60 -28.57 -4.40
CA GLY A 202 -1.24 -29.81 -3.99
C GLY A 202 -0.81 -30.32 -2.61
N ASP A 203 0.27 -29.78 -2.02
CA ASP A 203 0.76 -30.23 -0.71
C ASP A 203 -0.16 -29.82 0.46
N LYS A 204 -1.14 -28.96 0.21
CA LYS A 204 -2.07 -28.34 1.18
C LYS A 204 -1.30 -27.47 2.17
N THR A 205 -0.76 -26.38 1.67
CA THR A 205 0.00 -25.39 2.44
C THR A 205 -0.31 -23.98 1.95
N MET A 206 0.30 -22.96 2.56
CA MET A 206 0.20 -21.58 2.04
C MET A 206 0.66 -21.42 0.59
N VAL A 207 1.52 -22.32 0.08
CA VAL A 207 2.00 -22.32 -1.31
C VAL A 207 0.84 -22.45 -2.30
N ASP A 208 -0.21 -23.19 -1.94
CA ASP A 208 -1.39 -23.37 -2.78
C ASP A 208 -2.14 -22.05 -3.03
N ALA A 209 -2.05 -21.07 -2.13
CA ALA A 209 -2.62 -19.74 -2.33
C ALA A 209 -1.61 -18.73 -2.87
N LEU A 210 -0.33 -18.84 -2.47
CA LEU A 210 0.74 -17.93 -2.89
C LEU A 210 1.06 -17.99 -4.38
N LEU A 211 1.14 -19.19 -4.95
CA LEU A 211 1.51 -19.33 -6.36
C LEU A 211 0.40 -18.79 -7.27
N PRO A 212 -0.89 -19.14 -7.09
CA PRO A 212 -1.97 -18.51 -7.85
C PRO A 212 -2.04 -16.99 -7.66
N PHE A 213 -1.74 -16.48 -6.46
CA PHE A 213 -1.63 -15.04 -6.22
C PHE A 213 -0.56 -14.40 -7.11
N ARG A 214 0.69 -14.88 -7.04
CA ARG A 214 1.81 -14.33 -7.84
C ARG A 214 1.51 -14.45 -9.33
N ASP A 215 1.12 -15.62 -9.79
CA ASP A 215 0.97 -15.89 -11.22
C ASP A 215 -0.16 -15.04 -11.82
N THR A 216 -1.27 -14.88 -11.09
CA THR A 216 -2.36 -13.98 -11.50
C THR A 216 -1.95 -12.51 -11.43
N PHE A 217 -1.20 -12.10 -10.41
CA PHE A 217 -0.67 -10.74 -10.30
C PHE A 217 0.22 -10.40 -11.50
N LEU A 218 1.17 -11.27 -11.82
CA LEU A 218 2.12 -11.06 -12.91
C LEU A 218 1.41 -11.06 -14.26
N ALA A 219 0.51 -12.01 -14.53
CA ALA A 219 -0.25 -12.06 -15.77
C ALA A 219 -1.09 -10.78 -15.97
N ALA A 220 -1.85 -10.36 -14.96
CA ALA A 220 -2.65 -9.13 -15.06
C ALA A 220 -1.78 -7.88 -15.26
N PHE A 221 -0.62 -7.82 -14.60
CA PHE A 221 0.31 -6.71 -14.74
C PHE A 221 0.98 -6.68 -16.14
N GLU A 222 1.36 -7.83 -16.67
CA GLU A 222 1.91 -7.99 -18.03
C GLU A 222 0.88 -7.62 -19.10
N ASP A 223 -0.41 -7.89 -18.84
CA ASP A 223 -1.54 -7.49 -19.68
C ASP A 223 -1.89 -5.98 -19.55
N GLY A 224 -1.13 -5.23 -18.76
CA GLY A 224 -1.24 -3.77 -18.66
C GLY A 224 -2.18 -3.26 -17.56
N ALA A 225 -2.65 -4.12 -16.66
CA ALA A 225 -3.40 -3.65 -15.49
C ALA A 225 -2.50 -2.79 -14.58
N PRO A 226 -3.04 -1.71 -13.96
CA PRO A 226 -2.33 -1.03 -12.89
C PRO A 226 -2.09 -1.99 -11.71
N VAL A 227 -1.13 -1.66 -10.84
CA VAL A 227 -0.76 -2.51 -9.69
C VAL A 227 -1.96 -2.86 -8.81
N THR A 228 -2.87 -1.90 -8.58
CA THR A 228 -4.09 -2.12 -7.81
C THR A 228 -5.04 -3.10 -8.49
N GLY A 229 -5.25 -2.98 -9.81
CA GLY A 229 -6.04 -3.94 -10.59
C GLY A 229 -5.43 -5.35 -10.64
N ALA A 230 -4.11 -5.45 -10.77
CA ALA A 230 -3.39 -6.72 -10.69
C ALA A 230 -3.52 -7.37 -9.31
N LEU A 231 -3.42 -6.56 -8.24
CA LEU A 231 -3.58 -7.01 -6.86
C LEU A 231 -5.00 -7.54 -6.59
N THR A 232 -6.04 -6.83 -7.03
CA THR A 232 -7.44 -7.28 -6.88
C THR A 232 -7.68 -8.63 -7.56
N SER A 233 -7.12 -8.83 -8.76
CA SER A 233 -7.21 -10.10 -9.48
C SER A 233 -6.47 -11.22 -8.74
N ALA A 234 -5.26 -10.93 -8.27
CA ALA A 234 -4.44 -11.86 -7.50
C ALA A 234 -5.08 -12.28 -6.17
N VAL A 235 -5.70 -11.35 -5.45
CA VAL A 235 -6.45 -11.62 -4.21
C VAL A 235 -7.59 -12.59 -4.47
N THR A 236 -8.33 -12.39 -5.56
CA THR A 236 -9.44 -13.28 -5.94
C THR A 236 -8.93 -14.71 -6.17
N ALA A 237 -7.83 -14.86 -6.91
CA ALA A 237 -7.19 -16.15 -7.14
C ALA A 237 -6.68 -16.79 -5.83
N ALA A 238 -6.02 -16.02 -4.96
CA ALA A 238 -5.52 -16.49 -3.67
C ALA A 238 -6.64 -17.06 -2.79
N ARG A 239 -7.78 -16.37 -2.72
CA ARG A 239 -8.95 -16.81 -1.94
C ARG A 239 -9.54 -18.10 -2.47
N GLN A 240 -9.79 -18.15 -3.78
CA GLN A 240 -10.33 -19.35 -4.43
C GLN A 240 -9.40 -20.55 -4.23
N ALA A 241 -8.09 -20.34 -4.36
CA ALA A 241 -7.10 -21.39 -4.17
C ALA A 241 -7.00 -21.82 -2.69
N ALA A 242 -7.04 -20.89 -1.74
CA ALA A 242 -7.09 -21.19 -0.32
C ALA A 242 -8.32 -22.04 0.04
N ASP A 243 -9.51 -21.69 -0.47
CA ASP A 243 -10.73 -22.48 -0.28
C ASP A 243 -10.61 -23.87 -0.92
N ALA A 244 -10.05 -23.95 -2.13
CA ALA A 244 -9.86 -25.21 -2.85
C ALA A 244 -8.95 -26.21 -2.12
N THR A 245 -8.07 -25.73 -1.23
CA THR A 245 -7.24 -26.62 -0.40
C THR A 245 -8.07 -27.57 0.45
N ALA A 246 -9.35 -27.27 0.74
CA ALA A 246 -10.25 -28.18 1.46
C ALA A 246 -10.39 -29.56 0.80
N SER A 247 -10.20 -29.65 -0.52
CA SER A 247 -10.26 -30.91 -1.27
C SER A 247 -8.92 -31.65 -1.32
N LEU A 248 -7.85 -31.05 -0.81
CA LEU A 248 -6.50 -31.63 -0.84
C LEU A 248 -6.24 -32.49 0.40
N ARG A 249 -5.40 -33.51 0.22
CA ARG A 249 -4.84 -34.29 1.32
C ARG A 249 -3.49 -33.68 1.70
N PRO A 250 -3.23 -33.33 2.98
CA PRO A 250 -1.96 -32.71 3.35
C PRO A 250 -0.78 -33.66 3.20
N LEU A 251 0.26 -33.17 2.51
CA LEU A 251 1.52 -33.89 2.29
C LEU A 251 2.66 -33.31 3.13
N LYS A 252 2.47 -32.11 3.69
CA LYS A 252 3.47 -31.37 4.48
C LYS A 252 2.88 -30.88 5.80
N GLY A 253 3.76 -30.39 6.67
CA GLY A 253 3.41 -29.73 7.91
C GLY A 253 2.76 -30.64 8.96
N ARG A 254 2.20 -30.00 9.99
CA ARG A 254 1.56 -30.67 11.15
C ARG A 254 0.26 -31.40 10.77
N ALA A 255 -0.35 -31.05 9.64
CA ALA A 255 -1.57 -31.68 9.14
C ALA A 255 -1.37 -33.05 8.49
N ARG A 256 -0.16 -33.36 7.99
CA ARG A 256 0.13 -34.63 7.30
C ARG A 256 -0.25 -35.89 8.11
N PRO A 257 0.08 -36.02 9.41
CA PRO A 257 -0.32 -37.20 10.19
C PRO A 257 -1.83 -37.29 10.45
N LEU A 258 -2.56 -36.19 10.30
CA LEU A 258 -4.01 -36.06 10.53
C LEU A 258 -4.78 -35.87 9.22
N ALA A 259 -4.26 -36.39 8.10
CA ALA A 259 -4.76 -36.12 6.77
C ALA A 259 -6.27 -36.36 6.59
N GLU A 260 -6.81 -37.45 7.17
CA GLU A 260 -8.25 -37.75 7.08
C GLU A 260 -9.12 -36.70 7.78
N LYS A 261 -8.65 -36.13 8.90
CA LYS A 261 -9.36 -35.05 9.61
C LYS A 261 -9.29 -33.72 8.85
N SER A 262 -8.24 -33.53 8.05
CA SER A 262 -7.98 -32.31 7.30
C SER A 262 -8.83 -32.18 6.04
N LEU A 263 -9.26 -33.31 5.47
CA LEU A 263 -10.14 -33.34 4.29
C LEU A 263 -11.48 -32.66 4.58
N GLY A 264 -11.93 -31.82 3.65
CA GLY A 264 -13.14 -31.00 3.78
C GLY A 264 -12.91 -29.65 4.46
N HIS A 265 -11.70 -29.36 4.94
CA HIS A 265 -11.38 -28.11 5.64
C HIS A 265 -10.18 -27.41 5.00
N PRO A 266 -10.23 -26.09 4.73
CA PRO A 266 -9.12 -25.39 4.08
C PRO A 266 -7.88 -25.29 4.98
N ASP A 267 -6.71 -25.16 4.36
CA ASP A 267 -5.42 -25.00 5.05
C ASP A 267 -5.37 -23.64 5.79
N PRO A 268 -5.05 -23.61 7.10
CA PRO A 268 -4.98 -22.36 7.85
C PRO A 268 -3.90 -21.40 7.33
N GLY A 269 -2.78 -21.91 6.80
CA GLY A 269 -1.72 -21.10 6.21
C GLY A 269 -2.17 -20.39 4.93
N ALA A 270 -2.79 -21.12 4.01
CA ALA A 270 -3.37 -20.61 2.78
C ALA A 270 -4.46 -19.57 3.05
N VAL A 271 -5.38 -19.87 3.97
CA VAL A 271 -6.46 -18.94 4.37
C VAL A 271 -5.89 -17.68 5.00
N SER A 272 -4.91 -17.81 5.90
CA SER A 272 -4.29 -16.64 6.54
C SER A 272 -3.62 -15.72 5.53
N PHE A 273 -2.88 -16.28 4.58
CA PHE A 273 -2.27 -15.51 3.50
C PHE A 273 -3.34 -14.78 2.68
N ALA A 274 -4.39 -15.48 2.23
CA ALA A 274 -5.48 -14.91 1.44
C ALA A 274 -6.19 -13.76 2.18
N LEU A 275 -6.45 -13.90 3.49
CA LEU A 275 -7.06 -12.86 4.32
C LEU A 275 -6.16 -11.62 4.43
N ILE A 276 -4.86 -11.81 4.62
CA ILE A 276 -3.89 -10.71 4.70
C ILE A 276 -3.86 -9.93 3.39
N VAL A 277 -3.68 -10.61 2.25
CA VAL A 277 -3.61 -9.90 0.95
C VAL A 277 -4.93 -9.25 0.57
N THR A 278 -6.07 -9.85 0.95
CA THR A 278 -7.39 -9.22 0.78
C THR A 278 -7.44 -7.89 1.51
N ARG A 279 -7.09 -7.89 2.80
CA ARG A 279 -7.17 -6.67 3.62
C ARG A 279 -6.24 -5.57 3.13
N VAL A 280 -5.04 -5.95 2.70
CA VAL A 280 -4.08 -5.02 2.10
C VAL A 280 -4.65 -4.41 0.82
N SER A 281 -5.20 -5.23 -0.07
CA SER A 281 -5.79 -4.78 -1.33
C SER A 281 -6.95 -3.80 -1.11
N ASP A 282 -7.90 -4.15 -0.24
CA ASP A 282 -9.07 -3.33 0.07
C ASP A 282 -8.69 -1.94 0.60
N TYR A 283 -7.63 -1.87 1.41
CA TYR A 283 -7.14 -0.61 1.96
C TYR A 283 -6.58 0.31 0.86
N PHE A 284 -5.79 -0.23 -0.06
CA PHE A 284 -5.20 0.57 -1.12
C PHE A 284 -6.22 0.98 -2.19
N ASP A 285 -7.18 0.11 -2.51
CA ASP A 285 -8.30 0.44 -3.41
C ASP A 285 -9.16 1.58 -2.84
N SER A 286 -9.51 1.50 -1.56
CA SER A 286 -10.26 2.56 -0.86
C SER A 286 -9.49 3.88 -0.82
N SER A 287 -8.16 3.84 -0.69
CA SER A 287 -7.32 5.04 -0.62
C SER A 287 -7.21 5.77 -1.96
N GLU A 288 -7.25 5.06 -3.09
CA GLU A 288 -7.32 5.68 -4.42
C GLU A 288 -8.65 6.43 -4.61
N HIS A 289 -9.75 5.84 -4.13
CA HIS A 289 -11.07 6.46 -4.19
C HIS A 289 -11.22 7.69 -3.28
N LEU A 290 -10.59 7.72 -2.10
CA LEU A 290 -10.56 8.92 -1.26
C LEU A 290 -9.64 10.03 -1.79
N SER A 291 -8.63 9.68 -2.60
CA SER A 291 -7.68 10.65 -3.17
C SER A 291 -8.24 11.39 -4.41
N CYS A 292 -9.37 10.93 -4.95
CA CYS A 292 -10.18 11.66 -5.94
C CYS A 292 -11.52 12.08 -5.32
N PRO A 293 -11.69 13.32 -4.83
CA PRO A 293 -13.02 13.85 -4.65
C PRO A 293 -13.62 14.07 -6.05
N GLY A 294 -14.40 13.10 -6.50
CA GLY A 294 -15.22 13.23 -7.68
C GLY A 294 -16.16 14.42 -7.52
N SER A 295 -15.97 15.46 -8.34
CA SER A 295 -16.94 16.53 -8.58
C SER A 295 -18.14 16.02 -9.41
N ALA A 296 -18.71 14.86 -9.03
CA ALA A 296 -19.77 14.21 -9.81
C ALA A 296 -20.97 13.70 -8.99
N ALA A 297 -21.02 13.93 -7.67
CA ALA A 297 -22.14 13.47 -6.86
C ALA A 297 -22.59 14.51 -5.82
N LEU A 298 -23.20 15.60 -6.30
CA LEU A 298 -24.18 16.46 -5.62
C LEU A 298 -24.50 17.53 -6.68
N ILE A 299 -25.53 17.40 -7.51
CA ILE A 299 -26.90 17.85 -7.24
C ILE A 299 -27.80 17.10 -8.24
N ALA A 300 -28.37 15.98 -7.82
CA ALA A 300 -29.55 15.39 -8.44
C ALA A 300 -30.32 14.65 -7.34
N GLY A 301 -31.32 15.31 -6.77
CA GLY A 301 -32.27 14.65 -5.89
C GLY A 301 -32.74 15.46 -4.68
N THR A 302 -33.52 16.51 -4.92
CA THR A 302 -34.66 16.82 -4.04
C THR A 302 -35.84 17.23 -4.91
N GLY A 303 -36.62 16.25 -5.31
CA GLY A 303 -38.03 16.47 -5.61
C GLY A 303 -38.81 16.44 -4.31
N ALA A 304 -39.64 17.47 -4.06
CA ALA A 304 -41.07 17.34 -3.78
C ALA A 304 -41.66 18.56 -3.03
N ARG A 305 -42.90 18.89 -3.44
CA ARG A 305 -43.96 19.68 -2.77
C ARG A 305 -44.04 21.18 -3.09
N ALA A 306 -44.79 21.52 -4.15
CA ALA A 306 -46.18 22.00 -4.10
C ALA A 306 -46.69 22.21 -5.53
#